data_AF-A0A485L486-F1
#
_entry.id   AF-A0A485L486-F1
#
_cell.length_a   1.000
_cell.length_b   1.000
_cell.length_c   1.000
_cell.angle_alpha   90.00
_cell.angle_beta   90.00
_cell.angle_gamma   90.00
#
_symmetry.space_group_name_H-M   'P 1'
#
loop_
_entity.id
_entity.type
_entity.pdbx_description
1 polymer ?
#
loop_
_entity_poly.entity_id
_entity_poly.type
_entity_poly.pdbx_seq_one_letter_code
_entity_poly.pdbx_strand_id
1 'polypeptide(L)'
;MHDVDLFAAHRAPTCDGDVAAGPCVLGWLVPSSPSLPLMDALELFLPSPTTLTFAWRARLAVPPTVWELVHRWNQYMLSQVFLDGAAVAAAAASAGVLVAPLLETADRLMPLDVSYMQLCLQHSLSQAPEDVYPTTHAIIPPRAFAPGTIFVHNHNVYRIESTQESPSNMNSQSADNMLVAKQAQSKPKPLDTPRQKLKVAKKRTFVHLPAIECRVHPLSHVWHECRWLPTIYFRWDTYRKCCQLHTALATPATISNESLVRLALTSAGGANNRLAFLGDALLKVVVSIALITSAACDETVRQARHHKLQNATLATHATSIHLAECIDHEGFRSWPTCLSQASSLSPVKPKVLATAVEALVAAAYLSNGLEGAIHVCMRIGLIDAVDVSVLRPSSSHCIPVEGLPHAFRHPEWAAALAMCWHDPTANPALVEWCRFLGEAIGYFAVARLLYRVDGLKPSKMTWVRTQMPRAVLGEQLRHLVESENQFLGQCWDAMLGVVTLDGGVDDAVACFEALTQPMMEALLATEDRTTTPHDV
;
A
#
# COMPACT_ATOMS: atom_id res chain seq x y z
N MET A 1 35.53 -8.27 3.81
CA MET A 1 34.63 -7.14 4.16
C MET A 1 33.25 -7.49 3.64
N HIS A 2 32.20 -7.09 4.36
CA HIS A 2 30.83 -7.18 3.88
C HIS A 2 30.41 -5.81 3.35
N ASP A 3 30.05 -5.72 2.08
CA ASP A 3 29.54 -4.48 1.50
C ASP A 3 28.05 -4.36 1.78
N VAL A 4 27.70 -3.33 2.55
CA VAL A 4 26.33 -3.07 2.98
C VAL A 4 25.96 -1.62 2.77
N ASP A 5 24.68 -1.39 2.54
CA ASP A 5 24.06 -0.08 2.59
C ASP A 5 23.52 0.14 4.00
N LEU A 6 24.04 1.19 4.65
CA LEU A 6 23.55 1.69 5.92
C LEU A 6 22.52 2.77 5.65
N PHE A 7 21.30 2.54 6.13
CA PHE A 7 20.24 3.54 6.17
C PHE A 7 20.10 4.08 7.59
N ALA A 8 19.97 5.39 7.76
CA ALA A 8 19.66 6.02 9.03
C ALA A 8 18.37 6.85 8.90
N ALA A 9 17.48 6.68 9.86
CA ALA A 9 16.21 7.40 9.88
C ALA A 9 16.28 8.63 10.79
N HIS A 10 15.56 9.68 10.45
CA HIS A 10 15.23 10.72 11.41
C HIS A 10 13.80 10.54 11.89
N ARG A 11 13.59 10.71 13.20
CA ARG A 11 12.25 10.74 13.76
C ARG A 11 11.68 12.12 13.50
N ALA A 12 10.59 12.20 12.74
CA ALA A 12 9.85 13.46 12.63
C ALA A 12 9.33 13.86 14.03
N PRO A 13 9.38 15.15 14.39
CA PRO A 13 8.79 15.62 15.65
C PRO A 13 7.31 15.26 15.69
N THR A 14 6.88 14.55 16.73
CA THR A 14 5.45 14.27 16.94
C THR A 14 4.73 15.52 17.40
N CYS A 15 3.54 15.80 16.87
CA CYS A 15 2.72 16.95 17.28
C CYS A 15 2.34 16.99 18.77
N ASP A 16 2.51 15.87 19.48
CA ASP A 16 2.11 15.71 20.89
C ASP A 16 3.15 16.22 21.91
N GLY A 17 4.25 16.87 21.49
CA GLY A 17 5.16 17.62 22.39
C GLY A 17 5.94 16.80 23.44
N ASP A 18 5.65 15.52 23.63
CA ASP A 18 6.20 14.69 24.72
C ASP A 18 7.59 14.09 24.43
N VAL A 19 8.08 14.13 23.20
CA VAL A 19 9.45 13.71 22.85
C VAL A 19 9.99 14.65 21.77
N ALA A 20 11.01 15.45 22.11
CA ALA A 20 11.71 16.26 21.12
C ALA A 20 12.24 15.35 19.98
N ALA A 21 12.17 15.81 18.74
CA ALA A 21 12.78 15.10 17.61
C ALA A 21 14.29 14.96 17.86
N GLY A 22 14.72 13.75 18.22
CA GLY A 22 16.12 13.36 18.26
C GLY A 22 16.47 12.51 17.05
N PRO A 23 17.76 12.44 16.66
CA PRO A 23 18.21 11.49 15.65
C PRO A 23 17.86 10.05 16.07
N CYS A 24 17.53 9.19 15.10
CA CYS A 24 17.38 7.77 15.42
C CYS A 24 18.77 7.22 15.76
N VAL A 25 18.85 6.53 16.90
CA VAL A 25 20.08 5.88 17.38
C VAL A 25 20.30 4.53 16.69
N LEU A 26 19.41 4.12 15.77
CA LEU A 26 19.51 2.85 15.05
C LEU A 26 19.72 3.10 13.55
N GLY A 27 20.60 2.27 12.98
CA GLY A 27 20.89 2.16 11.58
C GLY A 27 20.50 0.79 11.04
N TRP A 28 20.06 0.74 9.78
CA TRP A 28 19.66 -0.48 9.10
C TRP A 28 20.72 -0.87 8.08
N LEU A 29 21.31 -2.04 8.27
CA LEU A 29 22.34 -2.60 7.42
C LEU A 29 21.70 -3.61 6.47
N VAL A 30 21.78 -3.30 5.19
CA VAL A 30 21.21 -4.10 4.11
C VAL A 30 22.37 -4.56 3.21
N PRO A 31 22.50 -5.85 2.88
CA PRO A 31 23.47 -6.32 1.90
C PRO A 31 23.35 -5.52 0.60
N SER A 32 24.46 -4.97 0.12
CA SER A 32 24.45 -4.22 -1.13
C SER A 32 24.07 -5.13 -2.29
N SER A 33 22.84 -4.98 -2.79
CA SER A 33 22.40 -5.65 -4.02
C SER A 33 22.38 -4.64 -5.16
N PRO A 34 22.97 -4.97 -6.33
CA PRO A 34 22.84 -4.12 -7.52
C PRO A 34 21.39 -3.99 -8.00
N SER A 35 20.48 -4.86 -7.55
CA SER A 35 19.08 -4.90 -7.98
C SER A 35 18.11 -4.09 -7.12
N LEU A 36 18.56 -3.54 -5.99
CA LEU A 36 17.72 -2.70 -5.13
C LEU A 36 17.90 -1.24 -5.56
N PRO A 37 16.87 -0.60 -6.16
CA PRO A 37 16.97 0.80 -6.57
C PRO A 37 17.31 1.71 -5.38
N LEU A 38 17.94 2.84 -5.68
CA LEU A 38 18.26 3.87 -4.70
C LEU A 38 16.97 4.36 -4.02
N MET A 39 16.88 4.11 -2.72
CA MET A 39 15.80 4.62 -1.87
C MET A 39 16.08 6.09 -1.57
N ASP A 40 15.72 6.99 -2.49
CA ASP A 40 15.99 8.41 -2.30
C ASP A 40 15.11 9.03 -1.19
N ALA A 41 13.97 8.42 -0.86
CA ALA A 41 13.19 8.70 0.34
C ALA A 41 12.13 7.61 0.60
N LEU A 42 12.46 6.57 1.36
CA LEU A 42 11.39 5.70 1.88
C LEU A 42 10.75 6.36 3.09
N GLU A 43 9.52 6.82 2.92
CA GLU A 43 8.66 7.18 4.04
C GLU A 43 8.02 5.92 4.60
N LEU A 44 8.50 5.50 5.77
CA LEU A 44 7.85 4.48 6.57
C LEU A 44 6.80 5.13 7.47
N PHE A 45 5.55 5.09 7.02
CA PHE A 45 4.40 5.42 7.86
C PHE A 45 4.24 4.36 8.95
N LEU A 46 4.56 4.73 10.20
CA LEU A 46 4.25 3.92 11.38
C LEU A 46 2.78 4.17 11.81
N PRO A 47 2.15 3.26 12.58
CA PRO A 47 0.79 3.42 13.14
C PRO A 47 0.53 4.65 14.03
N SER A 48 1.54 5.44 14.30
CA SER A 48 1.53 6.63 15.14
C SER A 48 1.81 7.82 14.21
N PRO A 49 1.50 9.09 14.54
CA PRO A 49 1.90 10.24 13.70
C PRO A 49 3.41 10.35 13.44
N THR A 50 4.22 9.43 13.96
CA THR A 50 5.63 9.25 13.64
C THR A 50 5.80 8.66 12.23
N THR A 51 6.19 9.49 11.28
CA THR A 51 6.83 9.02 10.05
C THR A 51 8.31 8.77 10.34
N LEU A 52 8.83 7.62 9.91
CA LEU A 52 10.27 7.40 9.80
C LEU A 52 10.69 7.75 8.38
N THR A 53 11.49 8.80 8.25
CA THR A 53 12.06 9.20 6.97
C THR A 53 13.51 8.77 6.98
N PHE A 54 13.90 7.87 6.08
CA PHE A 54 15.31 7.54 5.90
C PHE A 54 15.98 8.74 5.23
N ALA A 55 16.78 9.45 6.00
CA ALA A 55 17.37 10.72 5.58
C ALA A 55 18.79 10.55 5.03
N TRP A 56 19.39 9.38 5.26
CA TRP A 56 20.78 9.14 4.90
C TRP A 56 21.03 7.69 4.52
N ARG A 57 21.80 7.53 3.44
CA ARG A 57 22.36 6.26 2.97
C ARG A 57 23.87 6.40 2.85
N ALA A 58 24.61 5.43 3.36
CA ALA A 58 26.02 5.26 3.01
C ALA A 58 26.35 3.82 2.73
N ARG A 59 27.28 3.63 1.79
CA ARG A 59 27.87 2.32 1.55
C ARG A 59 29.00 2.11 2.55
N LEU A 60 28.91 1.04 3.33
CA LEU A 60 29.89 0.66 4.33
C LEU A 60 30.53 -0.68 3.97
N ALA A 61 31.84 -0.75 4.13
CA ALA A 61 32.58 -2.00 4.12
C ALA A 61 32.77 -2.45 5.58
N VAL A 62 31.94 -3.37 6.05
CA VAL A 62 31.95 -3.83 7.45
C VAL A 62 32.95 -4.98 7.62
N PRO A 63 33.90 -4.88 8.59
CA PRO A 63 34.80 -6.00 8.90
C PRO A 63 34.03 -7.25 9.34
N PRO A 64 34.49 -8.47 9.00
CA PRO A 64 33.79 -9.72 9.37
C PRO A 64 33.54 -9.85 10.88
N THR A 65 34.49 -9.43 11.71
CA THR A 65 34.36 -9.46 13.17
C THR A 65 33.26 -8.52 13.69
N VAL A 66 33.10 -7.35 13.08
CA VAL A 66 32.03 -6.40 13.41
C VAL A 66 30.69 -6.92 12.89
N TRP A 67 30.68 -7.54 11.71
CA TRP A 67 29.49 -8.16 11.13
C TRP A 67 28.92 -9.27 12.03
N GLU A 68 29.78 -10.16 12.53
CA GLU A 68 29.40 -11.20 13.48
C GLU A 68 28.85 -10.61 14.79
N LEU A 69 29.49 -9.54 15.29
CA LEU A 69 29.01 -8.82 16.47
C LEU A 69 27.60 -8.25 16.28
N VAL A 70 27.32 -7.63 15.13
CA VAL A 70 25.99 -7.10 14.78
C VAL A 70 24.95 -8.22 14.77
N HIS A 71 25.26 -9.37 14.18
CA HIS A 71 24.36 -10.53 14.18
C HIS A 71 24.02 -11.00 15.60
N ARG A 72 25.03 -11.19 16.45
CA ARG A 72 24.85 -11.61 17.84
C ARG A 72 24.06 -10.58 18.64
N TRP A 73 24.33 -9.29 18.42
CA TRP A 73 23.60 -8.21 19.07
C TRP A 73 22.13 -8.19 18.63
N ASN A 74 21.81 -8.41 17.35
CA ASN A 74 20.42 -8.50 16.88
C ASN A 74 19.69 -9.67 17.54
N GLN A 75 20.32 -10.84 17.62
CA GLN A 75 19.73 -12.01 18.29
C GLN A 75 19.40 -11.69 19.76
N TYR A 76 20.35 -11.09 20.48
CA TYR A 76 20.13 -10.64 21.85
C TYR A 76 19.01 -9.60 21.94
N MET A 77 19.06 -8.52 21.16
CA MET A 77 18.08 -7.45 21.19
C MET A 77 16.66 -7.97 20.89
N LEU A 78 16.51 -8.82 19.88
CA LEU A 78 15.22 -9.40 19.53
C LEU A 78 14.68 -10.32 20.64
N SER A 79 15.55 -11.08 21.31
CA SER A 79 15.14 -11.95 22.42
C SER A 79 14.74 -11.16 23.67
N GLN A 80 15.28 -9.96 23.87
CA GLN A 80 14.92 -9.10 25.00
C GLN A 80 13.63 -8.30 24.74
N VAL A 81 13.47 -7.78 23.51
CA VAL A 81 12.37 -6.86 23.20
C VAL A 81 11.07 -7.59 22.86
N PHE A 82 11.15 -8.81 22.31
CA PHE A 82 9.99 -9.55 21.82
C PHE A 82 9.81 -10.89 22.55
N LEU A 83 8.55 -11.19 22.91
CA LEU A 83 8.17 -12.48 23.51
C LEU A 83 8.46 -13.68 22.60
N ASP A 84 8.45 -13.46 21.28
CA ASP A 84 8.80 -14.45 20.25
C ASP A 84 10.01 -13.98 19.44
N GLY A 85 11.13 -13.76 20.14
CA GLY A 85 12.36 -13.26 19.53
C GLY A 85 12.89 -14.16 18.40
N ALA A 86 12.64 -15.47 18.46
CA ALA A 86 13.06 -16.42 17.43
C ALA A 86 12.33 -16.20 16.10
N ALA A 87 11.00 -16.02 16.12
CA ALA A 87 10.25 -15.74 14.90
C ALA A 87 10.63 -14.37 14.29
N VAL A 88 10.88 -13.35 15.12
CA VAL A 88 11.35 -12.04 14.63
C VAL A 88 12.74 -12.17 14.00
N ALA A 89 13.64 -12.94 14.62
CA ALA A 89 14.98 -13.16 14.09
C ALA A 89 14.95 -13.89 12.74
N ALA A 90 14.07 -14.89 12.59
CA ALA A 90 13.87 -15.58 11.32
C ALA A 90 13.34 -14.62 10.23
N ALA A 91 12.40 -13.73 10.56
CA ALA A 91 11.91 -12.73 9.62
C ALA A 91 12.98 -11.69 9.24
N ALA A 92 13.77 -11.21 10.21
CA ALA A 92 14.90 -10.32 9.95
C ALA A 92 15.94 -10.98 9.02
N ALA A 93 16.24 -12.25 9.25
CA ALA A 93 17.12 -13.04 8.39
C ALA A 93 16.56 -13.19 6.97
N SER A 94 15.26 -13.49 6.83
CA SER A 94 14.58 -13.60 5.52
C SER A 94 14.54 -12.27 4.76
N ALA A 95 14.33 -11.16 5.48
CA ALA A 95 14.38 -9.81 4.92
C ALA A 95 15.80 -9.40 4.51
N GLY A 96 16.83 -10.05 5.07
CA GLY A 96 18.23 -9.71 4.88
C GLY A 96 18.58 -8.36 5.49
N VAL A 97 17.90 -7.92 6.56
CA VAL A 97 18.16 -6.63 7.21
C VAL A 97 18.65 -6.86 8.62
N LEU A 98 19.76 -6.23 8.97
CA LEU A 98 20.25 -6.14 10.35
C LEU A 98 20.11 -4.72 10.86
N VAL A 99 19.99 -4.58 12.17
CA VAL A 99 19.91 -3.28 12.82
C VAL A 99 21.14 -3.11 13.70
N ALA A 100 21.73 -1.93 13.71
CA ALA A 100 22.87 -1.63 14.56
C ALA A 100 22.70 -0.28 15.24
N PRO A 101 23.14 -0.14 16.50
CA PRO A 101 23.22 1.15 17.15
C PRO A 101 24.25 2.04 16.45
N LEU A 102 23.94 3.33 16.37
CA LEU A 102 24.74 4.35 15.73
C LEU A 102 25.27 5.32 16.79
N LEU A 103 26.54 5.71 16.65
CA LEU A 103 27.13 6.74 17.49
C LEU A 103 26.70 8.11 16.98
N GLU A 104 26.10 8.92 17.85
CA GLU A 104 25.75 10.30 17.52
C GLU A 104 27.01 11.15 17.40
N THR A 105 27.24 11.73 16.22
CA THR A 105 28.39 12.63 15.96
C THR A 105 27.89 13.96 15.42
N ALA A 106 28.67 15.02 15.68
CA ALA A 106 28.35 16.37 15.18
C ALA A 106 28.33 16.46 13.64
N ASP A 107 29.09 15.58 12.96
CA ASP A 107 29.37 15.66 11.52
C ASP A 107 28.42 14.81 10.65
N ARG A 108 27.29 14.35 11.20
CA ARG A 108 26.28 13.47 10.55
C ARG A 108 26.80 12.11 10.05
N LEU A 109 28.11 11.85 10.07
CA LEU A 109 28.68 10.53 9.87
C LEU A 109 28.47 9.72 11.15
N MET A 110 27.48 8.84 11.14
CA MET A 110 27.15 8.01 12.30
C MET A 110 27.82 6.63 12.17
N PRO A 111 29.00 6.39 12.77
CA PRO A 111 29.61 5.07 12.76
C PRO A 111 28.80 4.09 13.62
N LEU A 112 29.02 2.80 13.40
CA LEU A 112 28.43 1.75 14.23
C LEU A 112 28.98 1.83 15.66
N ASP A 113 28.11 1.79 16.65
CA ASP A 113 28.50 1.79 18.06
C ASP A 113 28.89 0.37 18.53
N VAL A 114 30.11 -0.03 18.16
CA VAL A 114 30.70 -1.32 18.49
C VAL A 114 30.82 -1.52 20.01
N SER A 115 31.19 -0.46 20.74
CA SER A 115 31.36 -0.50 22.19
C SER A 115 30.04 -0.78 22.90
N TYR A 116 28.95 -0.12 22.48
CA TYR A 116 27.62 -0.37 23.04
C TYR A 116 27.11 -1.78 22.74
N MET A 117 27.34 -2.31 21.53
CA MET A 117 26.98 -3.69 21.21
C MET A 117 27.71 -4.71 22.11
N GLN A 118 29.02 -4.52 22.32
CA GLN A 118 29.82 -5.36 23.21
C GLN A 118 29.34 -5.27 24.66
N LEU A 119 29.04 -4.07 25.15
CA LEU A 119 28.51 -3.84 26.50
C LEU A 119 27.20 -4.60 26.72
N CYS A 120 26.27 -4.52 25.76
CA CYS A 120 24.99 -5.24 25.82
C CYS A 120 25.18 -6.76 25.90
N LEU A 121 26.09 -7.31 25.08
CA LEU A 121 26.35 -8.75 25.05
C LEU A 121 27.10 -9.25 26.29
N GLN A 122 28.01 -8.46 26.85
CA GLN A 122 28.67 -8.78 28.11
C GLN A 122 27.66 -8.85 29.27
N HIS A 123 26.71 -7.92 29.31
CA HIS A 123 25.63 -7.96 30.30
C HIS A 123 24.77 -9.23 30.18
N SER A 124 24.49 -9.70 28.96
CA SER A 124 23.76 -10.96 28.74
C SER A 124 24.45 -12.18 29.34
N LEU A 125 25.79 -12.23 29.32
CA LEU A 125 26.55 -13.35 29.86
C LEU A 125 26.64 -13.33 31.38
N SER A 126 26.51 -12.16 32.00
CA SER A 126 26.58 -11.97 33.46
C SER A 126 25.27 -12.32 34.19
N GLN A 127 24.16 -12.45 33.48
CA GLN A 127 22.87 -12.87 34.03
C GLN A 127 22.68 -14.37 33.77
N ALA A 128 23.15 -15.21 34.69
CA ALA A 128 22.87 -16.64 34.69
C ALA A 128 21.36 -16.89 34.97
N PRO A 129 20.78 -18.01 34.49
CA PRO A 129 19.38 -18.35 34.69
C PRO A 129 19.20 -18.94 36.10
N GLU A 130 19.36 -18.12 37.14
CA GLU A 130 18.79 -18.46 38.44
C GLU A 130 17.29 -18.12 38.39
N ASP A 131 16.46 -18.95 39.02
CA ASP A 131 14.98 -18.95 39.05
C ASP A 131 14.36 -17.61 39.50
N VAL A 132 14.51 -16.57 38.70
CA VAL A 132 13.98 -15.24 38.94
C VAL A 132 12.77 -15.07 38.05
N TYR A 133 11.66 -14.73 38.69
CA TYR A 133 10.38 -14.30 38.11
C TYR A 133 10.47 -13.83 36.66
N PRO A 134 9.49 -14.18 35.79
CA PRO A 134 9.52 -13.78 34.38
C PRO A 134 9.84 -12.29 34.26
N THR A 135 11.00 -11.99 33.68
CA THR A 135 11.57 -10.64 33.62
C THR A 135 10.60 -9.73 32.90
N THR A 136 9.80 -9.00 33.68
CA THR A 136 8.77 -8.14 33.13
C THR A 136 9.41 -6.78 32.90
N HIS A 137 9.84 -6.49 31.67
CA HIS A 137 10.42 -5.19 31.35
C HIS A 137 9.39 -4.07 31.60
N ALA A 138 9.81 -2.99 32.25
CA ALA A 138 8.97 -1.84 32.53
C ALA A 138 9.72 -0.53 32.25
N ILE A 139 9.00 0.47 31.73
CA ILE A 139 9.51 1.80 31.40
C ILE A 139 9.17 2.73 32.56
N ILE A 140 10.18 3.32 33.17
CA ILE A 140 10.02 4.30 34.25
C ILE A 140 9.87 5.69 33.60
N PRO A 141 8.70 6.35 33.67
CA PRO A 141 8.54 7.69 33.14
C PRO A 141 9.33 8.71 33.99
N PRO A 142 9.82 9.82 33.38
CA PRO A 142 10.64 10.82 34.06
C PRO A 142 9.93 11.59 35.19
N ARG A 143 8.59 11.46 35.31
CA ARG A 143 7.81 12.01 36.43
C ARG A 143 7.42 10.89 37.39
N ALA A 144 8.30 10.56 38.32
CA ALA A 144 7.99 9.65 39.42
C ALA A 144 7.17 10.41 40.48
N PHE A 145 6.12 9.76 41.00
CA PHE A 145 5.42 10.22 42.20
C PHE A 145 6.37 10.15 43.41
N ALA A 146 6.20 11.07 44.36
CA ALA A 146 7.05 11.10 45.55
C ALA A 146 6.81 9.88 46.47
N PRO A 147 7.84 9.45 47.22
CA PRO A 147 7.67 8.54 48.35
C PRO A 147 6.49 8.95 49.23
N GLY A 148 5.57 8.01 49.55
CA GLY A 148 4.38 8.27 50.37
C GLY A 148 3.05 8.43 49.62
N THR A 149 3.03 8.24 48.29
CA THR A 149 1.78 8.28 47.52
C THR A 149 0.96 6.99 47.76
N ILE A 150 -0.11 7.08 48.55
CA ILE A 150 -0.99 5.94 48.88
C ILE A 150 -1.91 5.65 47.69
N PHE A 151 -1.83 4.43 47.14
CA PHE A 151 -2.79 3.94 46.16
C PHE A 151 -3.77 2.98 46.84
N VAL A 152 -5.06 3.31 46.77
CA VAL A 152 -6.15 2.43 47.22
C VAL A 152 -6.74 1.75 45.99
N HIS A 153 -6.43 0.47 45.79
CA HIS A 153 -7.20 -0.39 44.89
C HIS A 153 -7.83 -1.53 45.69
N ASN A 154 -9.15 -1.54 45.78
CA ASN A 154 -9.94 -2.56 46.47
C ASN A 154 -9.54 -2.82 47.94
N HIS A 155 -9.38 -1.79 48.75
CA HIS A 155 -9.08 -1.87 50.20
C HIS A 155 -7.80 -2.62 50.60
N ASN A 156 -7.02 -3.13 49.66
CA ASN A 156 -5.67 -3.62 49.89
C ASN A 156 -4.71 -2.44 49.68
N VAL A 157 -4.16 -1.93 50.77
CA VAL A 157 -2.91 -1.18 50.72
C VAL A 157 -1.85 -2.14 50.17
N TYR A 158 -1.01 -1.71 49.22
CA TYR A 158 0.15 -2.47 48.71
C TYR A 158 1.19 -2.67 49.82
N ARG A 159 0.81 -3.39 50.86
CA ARG A 159 1.67 -4.02 51.82
C ARG A 159 1.32 -5.49 51.63
N ILE A 160 2.14 -6.16 50.82
CA ILE A 160 2.31 -7.60 50.80
C ILE A 160 1.27 -8.39 49.95
N GLU A 161 1.62 -8.63 48.68
CA GLU A 161 1.46 -9.97 48.07
C GLU A 161 2.83 -10.65 47.88
N SER A 162 3.96 -9.93 48.00
CA SER A 162 5.30 -10.54 47.85
C SER A 162 5.76 -11.40 49.04
N THR A 163 5.22 -11.24 50.25
CA THR A 163 5.65 -12.05 51.41
C THR A 163 4.87 -13.33 51.62
N GLN A 164 3.90 -13.68 50.76
CA GLN A 164 3.35 -15.04 50.76
C GLN A 164 4.15 -16.02 49.89
N GLU A 165 4.99 -15.51 48.96
CA GLU A 165 5.85 -16.35 48.12
C GLU A 165 7.37 -16.14 48.34
N SER A 166 7.79 -15.07 49.03
CA SER A 166 9.22 -14.83 49.31
C SER A 166 9.65 -15.24 50.73
N PRO A 167 10.82 -15.88 50.90
CA PRO A 167 11.34 -16.31 52.20
C PRO A 167 11.71 -15.11 53.10
N SER A 168 10.82 -14.81 54.05
CA SER A 168 11.03 -14.34 55.44
C SER A 168 12.25 -13.48 55.85
N ASN A 169 12.80 -12.60 55.02
CA ASN A 169 13.90 -11.69 55.43
C ASN A 169 13.89 -10.26 54.82
N MET A 170 12.75 -9.74 54.35
CA MET A 170 12.69 -8.35 53.89
C MET A 170 12.55 -7.35 55.06
N ASN A 171 13.65 -6.68 55.39
CA ASN A 171 13.72 -5.55 56.33
C ASN A 171 12.71 -4.44 55.97
N SER A 172 12.07 -3.88 57.00
CA SER A 172 11.03 -2.85 56.95
C SER A 172 11.44 -1.47 56.41
N GLN A 173 12.68 -1.31 55.91
CA GLN A 173 13.18 -0.07 55.31
C GLN A 173 12.98 0.01 53.78
N SER A 174 12.46 -1.03 53.13
CA SER A 174 12.33 -1.09 51.65
C SER A 174 11.10 -0.38 51.08
N ALA A 175 10.18 0.13 51.91
CA ALA A 175 8.93 0.74 51.46
C ALA A 175 9.10 2.15 50.86
N ASP A 176 10.23 2.82 51.10
CA ASP A 176 10.37 4.25 50.78
C ASP A 176 10.71 4.56 49.31
N ASN A 177 11.05 3.58 48.48
CA ASN A 177 11.44 3.81 47.08
C ASN A 177 10.75 2.85 46.10
N MET A 178 9.43 2.96 45.98
CA MET A 178 8.68 2.28 44.91
C MET A 178 8.76 3.09 43.62
N LEU A 179 9.20 2.45 42.54
CA LEU A 179 9.19 3.02 41.19
C LEU A 179 7.84 2.75 40.54
N VAL A 180 7.23 3.80 39.99
CA VAL A 180 6.07 3.65 39.12
C VAL A 180 6.58 3.35 37.72
N ALA A 181 6.28 2.16 37.21
CA ALA A 181 6.72 1.74 35.90
C ALA A 181 5.52 1.37 35.02
N LYS A 182 5.64 1.65 33.74
CA LYS A 182 4.68 1.20 32.73
C LYS A 182 5.19 -0.12 32.17
N GLN A 183 4.38 -1.18 32.22
CA GLN A 183 4.77 -2.45 31.62
C GLN A 183 5.16 -2.24 30.14
N ALA A 184 6.41 -2.58 29.80
CA ALA A 184 6.98 -2.35 28.47
C ALA A 184 6.42 -3.35 27.46
N GLN A 185 6.13 -4.57 27.91
CA GLN A 185 5.42 -5.59 27.15
C GLN A 185 3.91 -5.28 27.12
N SER A 186 3.50 -4.34 26.26
CA SER A 186 2.09 -4.23 25.91
C SER A 186 1.74 -5.30 24.88
N LYS A 187 0.64 -6.04 25.10
CA LYS A 187 0.05 -6.86 24.02
C LYS A 187 -0.12 -5.97 22.78
N PRO A 188 0.29 -6.42 21.57
CA PRO A 188 0.11 -5.64 20.35
C PRO A 188 -1.33 -5.14 20.24
N LYS A 189 -1.50 -3.84 20.04
CA LYS A 189 -2.78 -3.33 19.52
C LYS A 189 -2.74 -3.48 18.00
N PRO A 190 -3.77 -4.09 17.39
CA PRO A 190 -3.83 -4.14 15.93
C PRO A 190 -3.90 -2.75 15.35
N LEU A 191 -3.16 -2.55 14.26
CA LEU A 191 -2.97 -1.27 13.56
C LEU A 191 -4.31 -0.68 13.07
N ASP A 192 -5.28 -1.55 12.80
CA ASP A 192 -6.57 -1.20 12.19
C ASP A 192 -7.72 -1.00 13.17
N THR A 193 -7.48 -0.87 14.48
CA THR A 193 -8.60 -0.58 15.39
C THR A 193 -9.09 0.85 15.09
N PRO A 194 -10.26 1.06 14.45
CA PRO A 194 -10.69 2.39 14.06
C PRO A 194 -10.83 3.22 15.34
N ARG A 195 -10.29 4.45 15.34
CA ARG A 195 -10.30 5.36 16.50
C ARG A 195 -11.68 5.49 17.16
N GLN A 196 -12.76 5.26 16.41
CA GLN A 196 -14.14 5.41 16.85
C GLN A 196 -14.68 4.37 17.85
N LYS A 197 -14.04 3.20 18.05
CA LYS A 197 -14.47 2.20 19.07
C LYS A 197 -13.60 2.15 20.32
N LEU A 198 -12.71 3.11 20.55
CA LEU A 198 -11.95 3.27 21.80
C LEU A 198 -12.77 3.99 22.90
N LYS A 199 -14.04 3.61 23.09
CA LYS A 199 -14.90 4.11 24.19
C LYS A 199 -14.80 3.25 25.46
N VAL A 200 -13.59 2.92 25.89
CA VAL A 200 -13.20 2.78 27.32
C VAL A 200 -11.68 2.88 27.31
N ALA A 201 -11.12 3.94 27.87
CA ALA A 201 -9.69 4.00 28.14
C ALA A 201 -9.37 2.86 29.13
N LYS A 202 -8.93 1.69 28.62
CA LYS A 202 -8.41 0.61 29.46
C LYS A 202 -7.40 1.26 30.41
N LYS A 203 -7.66 1.18 31.72
CA LYS A 203 -6.75 1.64 32.78
C LYS A 203 -5.34 1.27 32.38
N ARG A 204 -4.48 2.26 32.19
CA ARG A 204 -3.05 2.05 31.93
C ARG A 204 -2.54 1.22 33.12
N THR A 205 -2.08 -0.01 32.87
CA THR A 205 -1.48 -0.87 33.89
C THR A 205 -0.09 -0.33 34.20
N PHE A 206 -0.06 0.71 35.03
CA PHE A 206 1.14 1.05 35.78
C PHE A 206 1.33 -0.03 36.86
N VAL A 207 2.56 -0.46 37.03
CA VAL A 207 3.00 -1.39 38.07
C VAL A 207 3.96 -0.66 38.98
N HIS A 208 3.89 -0.95 40.28
CA HIS A 208 4.81 -0.40 41.27
C HIS A 208 5.88 -1.46 41.56
N LEU A 209 7.14 -1.11 41.37
CA LEU A 209 8.28 -2.03 41.53
C LEU A 209 9.24 -1.49 42.60
N PRO A 210 9.77 -2.34 43.51
CA PRO A 210 10.80 -1.91 44.45
C PRO A 210 12.07 -1.45 43.71
N ALA A 211 12.61 -0.27 44.03
CA ALA A 211 13.81 0.24 43.36
C ALA A 211 15.01 -0.71 43.47
N ILE A 212 15.14 -1.41 44.59
CA ILE A 212 16.24 -2.36 44.85
C ILE A 212 16.20 -3.60 43.93
N GLU A 213 15.02 -3.93 43.39
CA GLU A 213 14.81 -5.04 42.46
C GLU A 213 14.91 -4.58 40.99
N CYS A 214 14.94 -3.27 40.76
CA CYS A 214 14.99 -2.71 39.42
C CYS A 214 16.45 -2.53 38.97
N ARG A 215 16.75 -3.03 37.77
CA ARG A 215 18.03 -2.77 37.08
C ARG A 215 17.77 -2.03 35.78
N VAL A 216 18.64 -1.08 35.44
CA VAL A 216 18.58 -0.42 34.14
C VAL A 216 19.00 -1.42 33.07
N HIS A 217 18.13 -1.64 32.09
CA HIS A 217 18.42 -2.54 30.99
C HIS A 217 19.47 -1.91 30.05
N PRO A 218 20.48 -2.66 29.55
CA PRO A 218 21.50 -2.11 28.67
C PRO A 218 20.91 -1.51 27.38
N LEU A 219 19.82 -2.11 26.86
CA LEU A 219 19.06 -1.59 25.70
C LEU A 219 18.21 -0.35 25.97
N SER A 220 18.25 0.25 27.17
CA SER A 220 17.36 1.37 27.54
C SER A 220 17.37 2.54 26.54
N HIS A 221 18.53 2.83 25.94
CA HIS A 221 18.70 3.91 24.96
C HIS A 221 18.08 3.64 23.57
N VAL A 222 17.86 2.36 23.22
CA VAL A 222 17.33 1.96 21.90
C VAL A 222 16.01 1.22 21.98
N TRP A 223 15.50 0.96 23.19
CA TRP A 223 14.33 0.12 23.43
C TRP A 223 13.10 0.59 22.66
N HIS A 224 12.87 1.91 22.64
CA HIS A 224 11.72 2.52 21.98
C HIS A 224 11.76 2.35 20.46
N GLU A 225 12.94 2.39 19.86
CA GLU A 225 13.20 2.21 18.45
C GLU A 225 13.11 0.72 18.08
N CYS A 226 13.71 -0.16 18.90
CA CYS A 226 13.68 -1.60 18.74
C CYS A 226 12.25 -2.15 18.68
N ARG A 227 11.32 -1.59 19.47
CA ARG A 227 9.90 -1.93 19.43
C ARG A 227 9.27 -1.82 18.04
N TRP A 228 9.76 -0.94 17.16
CA TRP A 228 9.20 -0.73 15.83
C TRP A 228 9.77 -1.67 14.77
N LEU A 229 10.82 -2.43 15.10
CA LEU A 229 11.60 -3.18 14.12
C LEU A 229 10.77 -4.13 13.26
N PRO A 230 9.83 -4.92 13.76
CA PRO A 230 9.13 -5.81 12.84
C PRO A 230 8.14 -5.08 11.90
N THR A 231 7.69 -3.85 12.21
CA THR A 231 6.91 -3.03 11.27
C THR A 231 7.83 -2.56 10.17
N ILE A 232 9.05 -2.17 10.54
CA ILE A 232 10.09 -1.82 9.59
C ILE A 232 10.47 -3.03 8.73
N TYR A 233 10.70 -4.21 9.31
CA TYR A 233 11.00 -5.43 8.56
C TYR A 233 9.86 -5.84 7.63
N PHE A 234 8.62 -5.78 8.11
CA PHE A 234 7.44 -6.03 7.28
C PHE A 234 7.41 -5.08 6.07
N ARG A 235 7.54 -3.77 6.31
CA ARG A 235 7.53 -2.76 5.25
C ARG A 235 8.72 -2.89 4.30
N TRP A 236 9.88 -3.27 4.83
CA TRP A 236 11.08 -3.54 4.05
C TRP A 236 10.89 -4.75 3.14
N ASP A 237 10.34 -5.85 3.64
CA ASP A 237 10.03 -7.02 2.83
C ASP A 237 9.00 -6.69 1.73
N THR A 238 7.96 -5.92 2.07
CA THR A 238 7.02 -5.38 1.07
C THR A 238 7.74 -4.55 0.01
N TYR A 239 8.64 -3.65 0.42
CA TYR A 239 9.43 -2.83 -0.50
C TYR A 239 10.30 -3.69 -1.42
N ARG A 240 11.04 -4.65 -0.86
CA ARG A 240 11.88 -5.58 -1.63
C ARG A 240 11.07 -6.33 -2.67
N LYS A 241 9.90 -6.83 -2.29
CA LYS A 241 8.95 -7.50 -3.20
C LYS A 241 8.45 -6.55 -4.28
N CYS A 242 8.14 -5.29 -3.94
CA CYS A 242 7.81 -4.26 -4.94
C CYS A 242 8.98 -4.06 -5.92
N CYS A 243 10.22 -3.96 -5.45
CA CYS A 243 11.40 -3.82 -6.32
C CYS A 243 11.62 -5.04 -7.23
N GLN A 244 11.43 -6.25 -6.70
CA GLN A 244 11.49 -7.49 -7.48
C GLN A 244 10.43 -7.49 -8.58
N LEU A 245 9.18 -7.14 -8.24
CA LEU A 245 8.10 -7.00 -9.21
C LEU A 245 8.41 -5.91 -10.24
N HIS A 246 8.95 -4.76 -9.81
CA HIS A 246 9.37 -3.70 -10.71
C HIS A 246 10.41 -4.19 -11.71
N THR A 247 11.38 -4.97 -11.24
CA THR A 247 12.41 -5.59 -12.09
C THR A 247 11.81 -6.60 -13.05
N ALA A 248 10.90 -7.47 -12.57
CA ALA A 248 10.22 -8.48 -13.39
C ALA A 248 9.36 -7.85 -14.49
N LEU A 249 8.69 -6.74 -14.19
CA LEU A 249 7.92 -5.97 -15.15
C LEU A 249 8.79 -5.04 -16.03
N ALA A 250 10.12 -5.01 -15.83
CA ALA A 250 11.05 -4.11 -16.51
C ALA A 250 10.59 -2.63 -16.50
N THR A 251 10.15 -2.17 -15.33
CA THR A 251 9.32 -0.95 -15.14
C THR A 251 10.03 0.38 -14.78
N PRO A 252 11.36 0.60 -14.81
CA PRO A 252 11.88 1.91 -14.39
C PRO A 252 11.32 3.08 -15.24
N ALA A 253 10.77 2.78 -16.43
CA ALA A 253 10.06 3.73 -17.28
C ALA A 253 8.51 3.72 -17.17
N THR A 254 7.86 2.81 -16.43
CA THR A 254 6.39 2.61 -16.53
C THR A 254 5.57 2.79 -15.26
N ILE A 255 6.17 2.71 -14.06
CA ILE A 255 5.53 3.20 -12.83
C ILE A 255 6.56 3.99 -12.04
N SER A 256 6.53 5.32 -12.17
CA SER A 256 7.46 6.21 -11.48
C SER A 256 7.11 6.39 -10.00
N ASN A 257 5.85 6.14 -9.62
CA ASN A 257 5.36 6.36 -8.27
C ASN A 257 5.24 5.04 -7.48
N GLU A 258 6.23 4.75 -6.64
CA GLU A 258 6.28 3.57 -5.78
C GLU A 258 5.06 3.44 -4.85
N SER A 259 4.53 4.58 -4.36
CA SER A 259 3.37 4.57 -3.47
C SER A 259 2.12 3.99 -4.15
N LEU A 260 1.97 4.18 -5.47
CA LEU A 260 0.88 3.60 -6.24
C LEU A 260 1.05 2.09 -6.42
N VAL A 261 2.27 1.59 -6.62
CA VAL A 261 2.54 0.14 -6.68
C VAL A 261 2.24 -0.51 -5.35
N ARG A 262 2.72 0.08 -4.25
CA ARG A 262 2.42 -0.41 -2.90
C ARG A 262 0.92 -0.42 -2.63
N LEU A 263 0.21 0.64 -3.00
CA LEU A 263 -1.24 0.69 -2.88
C LEU A 263 -1.91 -0.41 -3.71
N ALA A 264 -1.48 -0.62 -4.96
CA ALA A 264 -2.01 -1.67 -5.84
C ALA A 264 -1.83 -3.08 -5.26
N LEU A 265 -0.70 -3.33 -4.58
CA LEU A 265 -0.36 -4.61 -3.95
C LEU A 265 -0.97 -4.80 -2.56
N THR A 266 -1.61 -3.77 -1.99
CA THR A 266 -2.24 -3.86 -0.66
C THR A 266 -3.71 -4.25 -0.80
N SER A 267 -4.04 -5.53 -0.65
CA SER A 267 -5.45 -5.99 -0.68
C SER A 267 -6.12 -5.96 0.71
N ALA A 268 -5.34 -5.75 1.76
CA ALA A 268 -5.82 -5.62 3.13
C ALA A 268 -6.93 -4.56 3.24
N GLY A 269 -8.07 -4.93 3.82
CA GLY A 269 -9.23 -4.03 3.98
C GLY A 269 -9.80 -3.48 2.67
N GLY A 270 -9.40 -4.02 1.51
CA GLY A 270 -9.80 -3.48 0.20
C GLY A 270 -9.14 -2.15 -0.17
N ALA A 271 -7.94 -1.87 0.35
CA ALA A 271 -7.23 -0.61 0.09
C ALA A 271 -7.00 -0.34 -1.40
N ASN A 272 -6.73 -1.39 -2.19
CA ASN A 272 -6.53 -1.29 -3.64
C ASN A 272 -7.82 -1.24 -4.47
N ASN A 273 -9.02 -1.34 -3.87
CA ASN A 273 -10.27 -1.49 -4.62
C ASN A 273 -10.59 -0.30 -5.55
N ARG A 274 -10.21 0.93 -5.18
CA ARG A 274 -10.41 2.10 -6.06
C ARG A 274 -9.52 2.04 -7.30
N LEU A 275 -8.26 1.64 -7.12
CA LEU A 275 -7.33 1.41 -8.23
C LEU A 275 -7.82 0.25 -9.10
N ALA A 276 -8.24 -0.87 -8.50
CA ALA A 276 -8.78 -2.00 -9.23
C ALA A 276 -10.03 -1.63 -10.04
N PHE A 277 -10.91 -0.78 -9.52
CA PHE A 277 -12.07 -0.29 -10.25
C PHE A 277 -11.69 0.50 -11.52
N LEU A 278 -10.70 1.39 -11.42
CA LEU A 278 -10.14 2.08 -12.58
C LEU A 278 -9.43 1.10 -13.53
N GLY A 279 -8.73 0.12 -12.96
CA GLY A 279 -7.96 -0.90 -13.65
C GLY A 279 -8.80 -1.85 -14.51
N ASP A 280 -9.90 -2.38 -13.98
CA ASP A 280 -10.89 -3.18 -14.72
C ASP A 280 -11.37 -2.42 -15.96
N ALA A 281 -11.67 -1.13 -15.78
CA ALA A 281 -12.14 -0.29 -16.86
C ALA A 281 -11.07 -0.05 -17.93
N LEU A 282 -9.84 0.20 -17.50
CA LEU A 282 -8.72 0.42 -18.41
C LEU A 282 -8.28 -0.85 -19.13
N LEU A 283 -8.32 -2.01 -18.46
CA LEU A 283 -8.05 -3.31 -19.07
C LEU A 283 -8.98 -3.58 -20.25
N LYS A 284 -10.26 -3.19 -20.16
CA LYS A 284 -11.20 -3.29 -21.29
C LYS A 284 -10.72 -2.47 -22.49
N VAL A 285 -10.24 -1.25 -22.27
CA VAL A 285 -9.70 -0.38 -23.33
C VAL A 285 -8.46 -1.02 -23.95
N VAL A 286 -7.47 -1.38 -23.14
CA VAL A 286 -6.19 -1.94 -23.60
C VAL A 286 -6.40 -3.25 -24.37
N VAL A 287 -7.20 -4.18 -23.83
CA VAL A 287 -7.50 -5.45 -24.50
C VAL A 287 -8.34 -5.23 -25.76
N SER A 288 -9.30 -4.30 -25.75
CA SER A 288 -10.06 -3.96 -26.96
C SER A 288 -9.15 -3.43 -28.08
N ILE A 289 -8.24 -2.51 -27.78
CA ILE A 289 -7.29 -1.98 -28.77
C ILE A 289 -6.43 -3.11 -29.33
N ALA A 290 -5.85 -3.95 -28.47
CA ALA A 290 -4.99 -5.06 -28.88
C ALA A 290 -5.71 -6.05 -29.81
N LEU A 291 -6.96 -6.38 -29.51
CA LEU A 291 -7.74 -7.30 -30.33
C LEU A 291 -8.11 -6.70 -31.68
N ILE A 292 -8.51 -5.42 -31.72
CA ILE A 292 -8.84 -4.71 -32.98
C ILE A 292 -7.62 -4.66 -33.91
N THR A 293 -6.41 -4.49 -33.37
CA THR A 293 -5.19 -4.47 -34.20
C THR A 293 -4.84 -5.84 -34.80
N SER A 294 -5.44 -6.92 -34.31
CA SER A 294 -5.09 -8.31 -34.68
C SER A 294 -6.12 -9.03 -35.55
N ALA A 295 -7.37 -8.58 -35.57
CA ALA A 295 -8.47 -9.28 -36.23
C ALA A 295 -9.64 -8.33 -36.58
N ALA A 296 -10.52 -8.79 -37.47
CA ALA A 296 -11.80 -8.12 -37.69
C ALA A 296 -12.70 -8.26 -36.45
N CYS A 297 -13.32 -7.17 -35.99
CA CYS A 297 -14.26 -7.21 -34.87
C CYS A 297 -15.54 -7.99 -35.23
N ASP A 298 -15.61 -9.22 -34.76
CA ASP A 298 -16.78 -10.07 -34.80
C ASP A 298 -17.11 -10.59 -33.38
N GLU A 299 -18.02 -11.55 -33.29
CA GLU A 299 -18.37 -12.16 -32.01
C GLU A 299 -17.19 -12.90 -31.35
N THR A 300 -16.25 -13.44 -32.14
CA THR A 300 -15.06 -14.12 -31.60
C THR A 300 -14.15 -13.14 -30.88
N VAL A 301 -14.03 -11.90 -31.38
CA VAL A 301 -13.28 -10.81 -30.73
C VAL A 301 -13.90 -10.44 -29.38
N ARG A 302 -15.22 -10.37 -29.29
CA ARG A 302 -15.93 -10.12 -28.02
C ARG A 302 -15.72 -11.23 -27.00
N GLN A 303 -15.80 -12.48 -27.45
CA GLN A 303 -15.53 -13.65 -26.61
C GLN A 303 -14.07 -13.69 -26.14
N ALA A 304 -13.12 -13.35 -27.02
CA ALA A 304 -11.70 -13.24 -26.68
C ALA A 304 -11.45 -12.14 -25.64
N ARG A 305 -12.06 -10.96 -25.79
CA ARG A 305 -12.02 -9.89 -24.78
C ARG A 305 -12.55 -10.40 -23.44
N HIS A 306 -13.74 -11.01 -23.45
CA HIS A 306 -14.34 -11.54 -22.23
C HIS A 306 -13.43 -12.56 -21.54
N HIS A 307 -12.90 -13.53 -22.29
CA HIS A 307 -12.01 -14.56 -21.75
C HIS A 307 -10.73 -13.98 -21.14
N LYS A 308 -10.08 -13.02 -21.81
CA LYS A 308 -8.87 -12.36 -21.29
C LYS A 308 -9.12 -11.59 -20.00
N LEU A 309 -10.31 -11.01 -19.85
CA LEU A 309 -10.71 -10.23 -18.68
C LEU A 309 -11.33 -11.06 -17.55
N GLN A 310 -11.48 -12.38 -17.71
CA GLN A 310 -11.95 -13.23 -16.62
C GLN A 310 -10.94 -13.27 -15.48
N ASN A 311 -11.42 -13.20 -14.24
CA ASN A 311 -10.59 -13.28 -13.03
C ASN A 311 -9.65 -14.50 -13.02
N ALA A 312 -10.10 -15.63 -13.57
CA ALA A 312 -9.28 -16.84 -13.66
C ALA A 312 -8.07 -16.64 -14.60
N THR A 313 -8.28 -15.99 -15.74
CA THR A 313 -7.23 -15.66 -16.72
C THR A 313 -6.26 -14.65 -16.11
N LEU A 314 -6.77 -13.56 -15.54
CA LEU A 314 -5.94 -12.54 -14.87
C LEU A 314 -5.11 -13.15 -13.72
N ALA A 315 -5.69 -14.03 -12.91
CA ALA A 315 -4.98 -14.73 -11.84
C ALA A 315 -3.90 -15.69 -12.36
N THR A 316 -4.13 -16.32 -13.51
CA THR A 316 -3.14 -17.19 -14.16
C THR A 316 -1.93 -16.38 -14.58
N HIS A 317 -2.14 -15.24 -15.26
CA HIS A 317 -1.07 -14.33 -15.64
C HIS A 317 -0.36 -13.69 -14.43
N ALA A 318 -1.10 -13.33 -13.39
CA ALA A 318 -0.52 -12.87 -12.12
C ALA A 318 0.41 -13.91 -11.49
N THR A 319 0.03 -15.19 -11.56
CA THR A 319 0.82 -16.29 -11.01
C THR A 319 2.11 -16.50 -11.82
N SER A 320 2.06 -16.38 -13.15
CA SER A 320 3.25 -16.54 -14.00
C SER A 320 4.33 -15.49 -13.76
N ILE A 321 3.97 -14.34 -13.19
CA ILE A 321 4.93 -13.29 -12.80
C ILE A 321 5.21 -13.23 -11.30
N HIS A 322 4.87 -14.29 -10.54
CA HIS A 322 5.07 -14.37 -9.09
C HIS A 322 4.38 -13.25 -8.28
N LEU A 323 3.28 -12.69 -8.80
CA LEU A 323 2.59 -11.58 -8.14
C LEU A 323 2.06 -11.94 -6.76
N ALA A 324 1.68 -13.21 -6.54
CA ALA A 324 1.14 -13.70 -5.28
C ALA A 324 2.09 -13.43 -4.09
N GLU A 325 3.40 -13.51 -4.32
CA GLU A 325 4.42 -13.31 -3.29
C GLU A 325 4.56 -11.83 -2.89
N CYS A 326 4.09 -10.93 -3.77
CA CYS A 326 4.19 -9.48 -3.61
C CYS A 326 2.95 -8.84 -2.98
N ILE A 327 1.83 -9.55 -2.89
CA ILE A 327 0.56 -9.00 -2.39
C ILE A 327 0.53 -9.02 -0.86
N ASP A 328 0.30 -7.84 -0.28
CA ASP A 328 -0.04 -7.67 1.13
C ASP A 328 -1.55 -7.87 1.32
N HIS A 329 -1.94 -9.11 1.64
CA HIS A 329 -3.34 -9.50 1.77
C HIS A 329 -3.94 -9.27 3.16
N GLU A 330 -3.11 -9.25 4.19
CA GLU A 330 -3.56 -9.11 5.56
C GLU A 330 -3.41 -7.71 6.11
N GLY A 331 -2.45 -6.96 5.57
CA GLY A 331 -1.93 -5.76 6.20
C GLY A 331 -1.10 -6.13 7.41
N PHE A 332 -0.53 -5.13 8.06
CA PHE A 332 0.06 -5.35 9.37
C PHE A 332 -1.06 -5.48 10.41
N ARG A 333 -1.40 -6.72 10.80
CA ARG A 333 -2.43 -6.99 11.81
C ARG A 333 -1.87 -7.03 13.22
N SER A 334 -0.90 -7.90 13.46
CA SER A 334 -0.25 -8.02 14.76
C SER A 334 1.12 -8.70 14.64
N TRP A 335 1.99 -8.42 15.61
CA TRP A 335 3.38 -8.91 15.63
C TRP A 335 3.51 -10.42 15.38
N PRO A 336 2.78 -11.32 16.10
CA PRO A 336 2.97 -12.76 15.93
C PRO A 336 2.42 -13.26 14.59
N THR A 337 1.31 -12.69 14.12
CA THR A 337 0.65 -13.12 12.88
C THR A 337 1.49 -12.82 11.64
N CYS A 338 2.10 -11.63 11.57
CA CYS A 338 2.95 -11.25 10.45
C CYS A 338 4.25 -12.08 10.37
N LEU A 339 4.71 -12.65 11.49
CA LEU A 339 5.94 -13.45 11.55
C LEU A 339 5.68 -14.95 11.32
N SER A 340 4.56 -15.48 11.81
CA SER A 340 4.17 -16.89 11.63
C SER A 340 3.75 -17.22 10.21
N GLN A 341 3.39 -16.22 9.41
CA GLN A 341 2.87 -16.38 8.05
C GLN A 341 3.94 -16.60 6.98
N ALA A 342 5.21 -16.34 7.28
CA ALA A 342 6.32 -16.77 6.42
C ALA A 342 6.29 -18.30 6.16
N SER A 343 5.62 -19.06 7.04
CA SER A 343 5.49 -20.52 6.99
C SER A 343 4.11 -21.05 6.59
N SER A 344 3.06 -20.23 6.46
CA SER A 344 1.71 -20.70 6.10
C SER A 344 1.00 -19.73 5.14
N LEU A 345 1.60 -19.51 3.97
CA LEU A 345 0.91 -18.81 2.88
C LEU A 345 -0.24 -19.70 2.40
N SER A 346 -1.43 -19.46 2.95
CA SER A 346 -2.64 -19.94 2.30
C SER A 346 -2.64 -19.43 0.87
N PRO A 347 -2.93 -20.27 -0.14
CA PRO A 347 -2.88 -19.86 -1.53
C PRO A 347 -3.75 -18.61 -1.73
N VAL A 348 -3.14 -17.56 -2.30
CA VAL A 348 -3.83 -16.29 -2.57
C VAL A 348 -5.01 -16.58 -3.49
N LYS A 349 -6.21 -16.14 -3.09
CA LYS A 349 -7.43 -16.40 -3.85
C LYS A 349 -7.30 -15.79 -5.27
N PRO A 350 -7.75 -16.47 -6.33
CA PRO A 350 -7.68 -15.95 -7.71
C PRO A 350 -8.27 -14.54 -7.86
N LYS A 351 -9.38 -14.25 -7.15
CA LYS A 351 -9.98 -12.92 -7.15
C LYS A 351 -9.03 -11.82 -6.66
N VAL A 352 -8.21 -12.09 -5.64
CA VAL A 352 -7.26 -11.11 -5.09
C VAL A 352 -6.13 -10.85 -6.09
N LEU A 353 -5.65 -11.90 -6.77
CA LEU A 353 -4.66 -11.77 -7.83
C LEU A 353 -5.18 -10.94 -9.01
N ALA A 354 -6.41 -11.22 -9.47
CA ALA A 354 -7.05 -10.45 -10.54
C ALA A 354 -7.21 -8.97 -10.15
N THR A 355 -7.69 -8.68 -8.94
CA THR A 355 -7.83 -7.32 -8.41
C THR A 355 -6.46 -6.61 -8.29
N ALA A 356 -5.40 -7.31 -7.94
CA ALA A 356 -4.05 -6.74 -7.91
C ALA A 356 -3.53 -6.40 -9.32
N VAL A 357 -3.80 -7.25 -10.33
CA VAL A 357 -3.48 -6.96 -11.73
C VAL A 357 -4.22 -5.72 -12.21
N GLU A 358 -5.53 -5.64 -11.98
CA GLU A 358 -6.33 -4.44 -12.28
C GLU A 358 -5.71 -3.20 -11.63
N ALA A 359 -5.42 -3.27 -10.33
CA ALA A 359 -4.85 -2.15 -9.60
C ALA A 359 -3.45 -1.72 -10.10
N LEU A 360 -2.60 -2.68 -10.51
CA LEU A 360 -1.28 -2.40 -11.09
C LEU A 360 -1.40 -1.70 -12.45
N VAL A 361 -2.35 -2.13 -13.28
CA VAL A 361 -2.62 -1.49 -14.58
C VAL A 361 -3.09 -0.05 -14.37
N ALA A 362 -3.97 0.20 -13.39
CA ALA A 362 -4.35 1.55 -13.02
C ALA A 362 -3.18 2.38 -12.47
N ALA A 363 -2.32 1.81 -11.62
CA ALA A 363 -1.14 2.49 -11.10
C ALA A 363 -0.17 2.92 -12.23
N ALA A 364 -0.01 2.08 -13.25
CA ALA A 364 0.78 2.39 -14.44
C ALA A 364 0.15 3.49 -15.29
N TYR A 365 -1.17 3.48 -15.45
CA TYR A 365 -1.88 4.57 -16.10
C TYR A 365 -1.72 5.91 -15.41
N LEU A 366 -1.87 5.93 -14.08
CA LEU A 366 -1.72 7.15 -13.31
C LEU A 366 -0.29 7.70 -13.33
N SER A 367 0.70 6.84 -13.57
CA SER A 367 2.11 7.24 -13.63
C SER A 367 2.54 7.72 -15.00
N ASN A 368 2.12 7.04 -16.08
CA ASN A 368 2.65 7.24 -17.43
C ASN A 368 1.58 7.18 -18.53
N GLY A 369 0.30 7.39 -18.20
CA GLY A 369 -0.79 7.36 -19.17
C GLY A 369 -1.05 5.97 -19.76
N LEU A 370 -1.73 5.93 -20.90
CA LEU A 370 -2.16 4.69 -21.55
C LEU A 370 -0.97 3.77 -21.90
N GLU A 371 0.16 4.35 -22.27
CA GLU A 371 1.38 3.63 -22.62
C GLU A 371 1.91 2.81 -21.44
N GLY A 372 1.87 3.38 -20.22
CA GLY A 372 2.25 2.67 -19.00
C GLY A 372 1.37 1.44 -18.76
N ALA A 373 0.06 1.58 -18.95
CA ALA A 373 -0.90 0.48 -18.79
C ALA A 373 -0.71 -0.62 -19.84
N ILE A 374 -0.52 -0.24 -21.12
CA ILE A 374 -0.25 -1.19 -22.21
C ILE A 374 1.02 -1.98 -21.94
N HIS A 375 2.10 -1.30 -21.56
CA HIS A 375 3.37 -1.96 -21.27
C HIS A 375 3.23 -2.96 -20.11
N VAL A 376 2.53 -2.59 -19.02
CA VAL A 376 2.26 -3.54 -17.93
C VAL A 376 1.44 -4.74 -18.41
N CYS A 377 0.42 -4.54 -19.23
CA CYS A 377 -0.38 -5.65 -19.78
C CYS A 377 0.47 -6.58 -20.67
N MET A 378 1.38 -6.03 -21.48
CA MET A 378 2.33 -6.82 -22.28
C MET A 378 3.27 -7.64 -21.40
N ARG A 379 3.82 -7.04 -20.34
CA ARG A 379 4.76 -7.71 -19.42
C ARG A 379 4.11 -8.81 -18.59
N ILE A 380 2.85 -8.63 -18.24
CA ILE A 380 2.02 -9.66 -17.60
C ILE A 380 1.66 -10.79 -18.60
N GLY A 381 1.84 -10.56 -19.90
CA GLY A 381 1.49 -11.51 -20.97
C GLY A 381 0.00 -11.52 -21.32
N LEU A 382 -0.75 -10.48 -20.94
CA LEU A 382 -2.19 -10.38 -21.22
C LEU A 382 -2.46 -10.05 -22.70
N ILE A 383 -1.56 -9.30 -23.31
CA ILE A 383 -1.54 -8.88 -24.71
C ILE A 383 -0.12 -9.03 -25.26
N ASP A 384 0.02 -9.22 -26.58
CA ASP A 384 1.34 -9.45 -27.19
C ASP A 384 2.03 -8.13 -27.53
N ALA A 385 1.50 -7.40 -28.52
CA ALA A 385 1.98 -6.10 -28.94
C ALA A 385 0.79 -5.24 -29.36
N VAL A 386 0.85 -3.94 -29.05
CA VAL A 386 -0.15 -2.97 -29.45
C VAL A 386 0.54 -1.84 -30.19
N ASP A 387 0.11 -1.59 -31.42
CA ASP A 387 0.54 -0.41 -32.15
C ASP A 387 -0.26 0.82 -31.67
N VAL A 388 0.30 1.54 -30.70
CA VAL A 388 -0.27 2.79 -30.18
C VAL A 388 -0.17 3.95 -31.18
N SER A 389 0.59 3.83 -32.27
CA SER A 389 0.66 4.88 -33.29
C SER A 389 -0.70 5.11 -33.96
N VAL A 390 -1.53 4.07 -34.03
CA VAL A 390 -2.91 4.11 -34.50
C VAL A 390 -3.79 5.08 -33.69
N LEU A 391 -3.40 5.40 -32.45
CA LEU A 391 -4.16 6.27 -31.53
C LEU A 391 -3.58 7.69 -31.41
N ARG A 392 -2.54 8.04 -32.18
CA ARG A 392 -1.88 9.35 -32.09
C ARG A 392 -1.71 10.01 -33.46
N PRO A 393 -2.79 10.33 -34.18
CA PRO A 393 -2.62 10.92 -35.49
C PRO A 393 -2.28 12.41 -35.37
N SER A 394 -1.36 12.85 -36.23
CA SER A 394 -0.78 14.19 -36.24
C SER A 394 -1.29 14.98 -37.44
N SER A 395 -2.37 15.73 -37.25
CA SER A 395 -2.89 16.70 -38.22
C SER A 395 -3.15 18.03 -37.52
N SER A 396 -2.84 19.13 -38.21
CA SER A 396 -3.03 20.50 -37.72
C SER A 396 -4.36 21.12 -38.14
N HIS A 397 -5.16 20.42 -38.95
CA HIS A 397 -6.48 20.89 -39.39
C HIS A 397 -7.57 20.22 -38.57
N CYS A 398 -8.52 21.02 -38.06
CA CYS A 398 -9.63 20.53 -37.26
C CYS A 398 -10.96 20.85 -37.94
N ILE A 399 -11.85 19.87 -38.01
CA ILE A 399 -13.19 19.96 -38.58
C ILE A 399 -14.19 19.87 -37.43
N PRO A 400 -14.80 20.99 -37.00
CA PRO A 400 -15.78 20.95 -35.93
C PRO A 400 -17.06 20.24 -36.40
N VAL A 401 -17.66 19.46 -35.51
CA VAL A 401 -19.03 18.94 -35.68
C VAL A 401 -19.91 19.72 -34.70
N GLU A 402 -20.97 20.35 -35.22
CA GLU A 402 -21.84 21.18 -34.40
C GLU A 402 -22.46 20.38 -33.24
N GLY A 403 -22.37 20.93 -32.02
CA GLY A 403 -22.88 20.31 -30.80
C GLY A 403 -22.02 19.17 -30.23
N LEU A 404 -20.92 18.78 -30.88
CA LEU A 404 -19.95 17.83 -30.33
C LEU A 404 -18.73 18.55 -29.74
N PRO A 405 -18.31 18.26 -28.50
CA PRO A 405 -17.11 18.84 -27.89
C PRO A 405 -15.81 18.17 -28.39
N HIS A 406 -15.75 17.84 -29.68
CA HIS A 406 -14.57 17.29 -30.36
C HIS A 406 -14.47 17.88 -31.76
N ALA A 407 -13.26 18.28 -32.16
CA ALA A 407 -12.99 18.75 -33.51
C ALA A 407 -12.12 17.72 -34.23
N PHE A 408 -12.64 17.18 -35.33
CA PHE A 408 -12.02 16.07 -36.04
C PHE A 408 -10.75 16.48 -36.76
N ARG A 409 -9.65 15.79 -36.49
CA ARG A 409 -8.36 16.06 -37.13
C ARG A 409 -8.31 15.54 -38.57
N HIS A 410 -9.17 14.55 -38.88
CA HIS A 410 -9.23 13.91 -40.19
C HIS A 410 -10.68 13.84 -40.71
N PRO A 411 -10.93 14.26 -41.96
CA PRO A 411 -12.27 14.27 -42.54
C PRO A 411 -12.91 12.89 -42.64
N GLU A 412 -12.12 11.83 -42.82
CA GLU A 412 -12.62 10.45 -42.88
C GLU A 412 -13.29 10.01 -41.58
N TRP A 413 -12.84 10.51 -40.42
CA TRP A 413 -13.45 10.17 -39.13
C TRP A 413 -14.74 10.96 -38.89
N ALA A 414 -14.81 12.22 -39.32
CA ALA A 414 -16.08 12.97 -39.34
C ALA A 414 -17.11 12.27 -40.25
N ALA A 415 -16.69 11.79 -41.42
CA ALA A 415 -17.53 11.00 -42.32
C ALA A 415 -17.93 9.65 -41.69
N ALA A 416 -17.02 8.97 -41.00
CA ALA A 416 -17.30 7.74 -40.27
C ALA A 416 -18.33 7.94 -39.16
N LEU A 417 -18.29 9.07 -38.45
CA LEU A 417 -19.28 9.42 -37.44
C LEU A 417 -20.67 9.57 -38.07
N ALA A 418 -20.78 10.34 -39.15
CA ALA A 418 -22.03 10.52 -39.88
C ALA A 418 -22.59 9.18 -40.38
N MET A 419 -21.73 8.31 -40.89
CA MET A 419 -22.10 6.93 -41.26
C MET A 419 -22.61 6.13 -40.06
N CYS A 420 -21.94 6.19 -38.91
CA CYS A 420 -22.39 5.50 -37.69
C CYS A 420 -23.78 5.95 -37.21
N TRP A 421 -24.14 7.22 -37.44
CA TRP A 421 -25.40 7.82 -37.00
C TRP A 421 -26.55 7.64 -38.02
N HIS A 422 -26.26 7.75 -39.32
CA HIS A 422 -27.30 7.84 -40.35
C HIS A 422 -27.37 6.62 -41.27
N ASP A 423 -26.26 5.94 -41.52
CA ASP A 423 -26.23 4.74 -42.38
C ASP A 423 -25.24 3.69 -41.85
N PRO A 424 -25.59 3.01 -40.74
CA PRO A 424 -24.73 1.98 -40.17
C PRO A 424 -24.58 0.75 -41.09
N THR A 425 -25.37 0.65 -42.16
CA THR A 425 -25.33 -0.48 -43.10
C THR A 425 -24.30 -0.28 -44.21
N ALA A 426 -23.83 0.95 -44.44
CA ALA A 426 -22.80 1.24 -45.44
C ALA A 426 -21.46 0.56 -45.13
N ASN A 427 -21.07 0.50 -43.86
CA ASN A 427 -19.85 -0.19 -43.41
C ASN A 427 -20.06 -0.83 -42.03
N PRO A 428 -20.75 -1.98 -41.96
CA PRO A 428 -21.13 -2.60 -40.69
C PRO A 428 -19.89 -3.01 -39.86
N ALA A 429 -18.79 -3.38 -40.53
CA ALA A 429 -17.54 -3.72 -39.85
C ALA A 429 -16.98 -2.51 -39.09
N LEU A 430 -16.78 -1.38 -39.76
CA LEU A 430 -16.27 -0.16 -39.12
C LEU A 430 -17.18 0.31 -37.98
N VAL A 431 -18.49 0.28 -38.18
CA VAL A 431 -19.47 0.69 -37.16
C VAL A 431 -19.37 -0.20 -35.92
N GLU A 432 -19.28 -1.52 -36.09
CA GLU A 432 -19.13 -2.45 -34.98
C GLU A 432 -17.77 -2.28 -34.26
N TRP A 433 -16.70 -1.94 -34.99
CA TRP A 433 -15.39 -1.62 -34.38
C TRP A 433 -15.49 -0.37 -33.50
N CYS A 434 -16.07 0.70 -34.03
CA CYS A 434 -16.28 1.94 -33.29
C CYS A 434 -17.13 1.71 -32.04
N ARG A 435 -18.23 0.95 -32.16
CA ARG A 435 -19.07 0.58 -31.01
C ARG A 435 -18.31 -0.23 -29.96
N PHE A 436 -17.56 -1.24 -30.39
CA PHE A 436 -16.80 -2.11 -29.49
C PHE A 436 -15.72 -1.36 -28.71
N LEU A 437 -15.01 -0.44 -29.37
CA LEU A 437 -14.02 0.42 -28.74
C LEU A 437 -14.67 1.47 -27.84
N GLY A 438 -15.71 2.16 -28.33
CA GLY A 438 -16.37 3.21 -27.57
C GLY A 438 -17.12 2.73 -26.34
N GLU A 439 -17.63 1.49 -26.34
CA GLU A 439 -18.15 0.84 -25.13
C GLU A 439 -17.07 0.78 -24.03
N ALA A 440 -15.86 0.34 -24.38
CA ALA A 440 -14.75 0.25 -23.44
C ALA A 440 -14.32 1.65 -22.95
N ILE A 441 -14.28 2.62 -23.85
CA ILE A 441 -13.90 4.01 -23.56
C ILE A 441 -14.94 4.68 -22.65
N GLY A 442 -16.23 4.51 -22.91
CA GLY A 442 -17.28 5.03 -22.05
C GLY A 442 -17.20 4.47 -20.63
N TYR A 443 -16.96 3.15 -20.51
CA TYR A 443 -16.76 2.52 -19.20
C TYR A 443 -15.51 3.06 -18.47
N PHE A 444 -14.41 3.28 -19.20
CA PHE A 444 -13.20 3.89 -18.67
C PHE A 444 -13.36 5.36 -18.26
N ALA A 445 -14.05 6.18 -19.08
CA ALA A 445 -14.29 7.58 -18.79
C ALA A 445 -15.10 7.76 -17.49
N VAL A 446 -16.15 6.97 -17.28
CA VAL A 446 -16.91 6.94 -16.02
C VAL A 446 -15.99 6.56 -14.85
N ALA A 447 -15.18 5.51 -15.00
CA ALA A 447 -14.29 5.07 -13.93
C ALA A 447 -13.23 6.12 -13.56
N ARG A 448 -12.67 6.81 -14.56
CA ARG A 448 -11.71 7.90 -14.38
C ARG A 448 -12.33 9.09 -13.62
N LEU A 449 -13.52 9.52 -14.03
CA LEU A 449 -14.25 10.61 -13.37
C LEU A 449 -14.50 10.28 -11.89
N LEU A 450 -15.00 9.07 -11.61
CA LEU A 450 -15.29 8.63 -10.24
C LEU A 450 -14.02 8.46 -9.40
N TYR A 451 -12.91 8.05 -10.02
CA TYR A 451 -11.63 7.91 -9.33
C TYR A 451 -11.04 9.25 -8.89
N ARG A 452 -11.31 10.35 -9.63
CA ARG A 452 -10.89 11.71 -9.26
C ARG A 452 -11.60 12.27 -8.03
N VAL A 453 -12.75 11.71 -7.64
CA VAL A 453 -13.49 12.14 -6.45
C VAL A 453 -12.84 11.52 -5.20
N ASP A 454 -12.07 12.31 -4.46
CA ASP A 454 -11.37 11.85 -3.27
C ASP A 454 -12.30 11.24 -2.22
N GLY A 455 -11.85 10.13 -1.62
CA GLY A 455 -12.59 9.42 -0.58
C GLY A 455 -13.84 8.66 -1.07
N LEU A 456 -14.17 8.69 -2.37
CA LEU A 456 -15.32 7.97 -2.89
C LEU A 456 -15.15 6.46 -2.75
N LYS A 457 -16.07 5.82 -2.02
CA LYS A 457 -16.02 4.36 -1.76
C LYS A 457 -16.28 3.56 -3.05
N PRO A 458 -15.62 2.41 -3.26
CA PRO A 458 -15.84 1.56 -4.44
C PRO A 458 -17.32 1.15 -4.67
N SER A 459 -18.08 0.95 -3.59
CA SER A 459 -19.52 0.65 -3.67
C SER A 459 -20.31 1.81 -4.30
N LYS A 460 -20.03 3.05 -3.90
CA LYS A 460 -20.65 4.25 -4.48
C LYS A 460 -20.20 4.47 -5.92
N MET A 461 -18.92 4.25 -6.24
CA MET A 461 -18.42 4.30 -7.62
C MET A 461 -19.19 3.32 -8.52
N THR A 462 -19.38 2.09 -8.06
CA THR A 462 -20.16 1.08 -8.78
C THR A 462 -21.61 1.51 -8.95
N TRP A 463 -22.24 2.03 -7.89
CA TRP A 463 -23.61 2.52 -7.94
C TRP A 463 -23.77 3.65 -8.96
N VAL A 464 -22.95 4.70 -8.90
CA VAL A 464 -23.03 5.84 -9.85
C VAL A 464 -22.90 5.34 -11.29
N ARG A 465 -21.93 4.46 -11.56
CA ARG A 465 -21.76 3.84 -12.88
C ARG A 465 -23.02 3.11 -13.34
N THR A 466 -23.70 2.37 -12.47
CA THR A 466 -24.96 1.67 -12.84
C THR A 466 -26.12 2.62 -13.15
N GLN A 467 -26.08 3.86 -12.66
CA GLN A 467 -27.07 4.91 -12.98
C GLN A 467 -26.82 5.60 -14.33
N MET A 468 -25.71 5.27 -15.00
CA MET A 468 -25.37 5.77 -16.33
C MET A 468 -25.39 4.63 -17.36
N PRO A 469 -26.52 3.90 -17.51
CA PRO A 469 -26.60 2.88 -18.54
C PRO A 469 -26.51 3.51 -19.93
N ARG A 470 -26.12 2.69 -20.91
CA ARG A 470 -25.98 3.08 -22.33
C ARG A 470 -27.16 3.90 -22.88
N ALA A 471 -28.39 3.57 -22.48
CA ALA A 471 -29.60 4.29 -22.90
C ALA A 471 -29.64 5.74 -22.39
N VAL A 472 -29.22 5.97 -21.13
CA VAL A 472 -29.15 7.31 -20.52
C VAL A 472 -28.02 8.14 -21.13
N LEU A 473 -26.90 7.49 -21.47
CA LEU A 473 -25.80 8.14 -22.17
C LEU A 473 -26.19 8.55 -23.60
N GLY A 474 -26.85 7.65 -24.34
CA GLY A 474 -27.35 7.93 -25.68
C GLY A 474 -28.33 9.09 -25.75
N GLU A 475 -29.12 9.31 -24.70
CA GLU A 475 -30.04 10.43 -24.59
C GLU A 475 -29.36 11.80 -24.76
N GLN A 476 -28.08 11.92 -24.38
CA GLN A 476 -27.31 13.15 -24.57
C GLN A 476 -27.13 13.50 -26.05
N LEU A 477 -27.26 12.53 -26.96
CA LEU A 477 -27.13 12.73 -28.41
C LEU A 477 -28.46 12.98 -29.12
N ARG A 478 -29.59 13.05 -28.41
CA ARG A 478 -30.91 13.22 -29.04
C ARG A 478 -30.99 14.47 -29.94
N HIS A 479 -30.24 15.52 -29.62
CA HIS A 479 -30.19 16.74 -30.41
C HIS A 479 -29.27 16.65 -31.64
N LEU A 480 -28.45 15.59 -31.75
CA LEU A 480 -27.47 15.38 -32.83
C LEU A 480 -27.89 14.25 -33.79
N VAL A 481 -28.66 13.29 -33.30
CA VAL A 481 -29.02 12.08 -34.06
C VAL A 481 -30.52 11.99 -34.22
N GLU A 482 -30.99 12.14 -35.46
CA GLU A 482 -32.37 11.88 -35.87
C GLU A 482 -32.62 10.37 -35.94
N SER A 483 -32.76 9.71 -34.78
CA SER A 483 -33.00 8.26 -34.70
C SER A 483 -33.96 7.91 -33.57
N GLU A 484 -34.59 6.73 -33.67
CA GLU A 484 -35.43 6.17 -32.62
C GLU A 484 -34.62 5.90 -31.33
N ASN A 485 -35.26 6.05 -30.18
CA ASN A 485 -34.62 5.97 -28.85
C ASN A 485 -33.77 4.71 -28.62
N GLN A 486 -34.08 3.58 -29.27
CA GLN A 486 -33.36 2.31 -29.07
C GLN A 486 -31.95 2.31 -29.68
N PHE A 487 -31.66 3.20 -30.63
CA PHE A 487 -30.37 3.26 -31.34
C PHE A 487 -29.40 4.30 -30.77
N LEU A 488 -29.88 5.25 -29.97
CA LEU A 488 -29.05 6.34 -29.43
C LEU A 488 -27.88 5.83 -28.58
N GLY A 489 -28.09 4.76 -27.80
CA GLY A 489 -27.01 4.12 -27.05
C GLY A 489 -25.92 3.52 -27.95
N GLN A 490 -26.28 3.01 -29.12
CA GLN A 490 -25.31 2.49 -30.09
C GLN A 490 -24.57 3.61 -30.80
N CYS A 491 -25.26 4.72 -31.09
CA CYS A 491 -24.67 5.93 -31.63
C CYS A 491 -23.66 6.56 -30.65
N TRP A 492 -23.93 6.48 -29.34
CA TRP A 492 -23.02 6.91 -28.28
C TRP A 492 -21.70 6.15 -28.29
N ASP A 493 -21.75 4.82 -28.27
CA ASP A 493 -20.52 4.02 -28.31
C ASP A 493 -19.79 4.24 -29.65
N ALA A 494 -20.50 4.25 -30.77
CA ALA A 494 -19.87 4.51 -32.06
C ALA A 494 -19.15 5.87 -32.09
N MET A 495 -19.78 6.93 -31.55
CA MET A 495 -19.20 8.25 -31.44
C MET A 495 -17.89 8.22 -30.63
N LEU A 496 -17.89 7.64 -29.43
CA LEU A 496 -16.67 7.55 -28.62
C LEU A 496 -15.57 6.74 -29.31
N GLY A 497 -15.93 5.67 -30.03
CA GLY A 497 -14.98 4.90 -30.82
C GLY A 497 -14.35 5.72 -31.94
N VAL A 498 -15.17 6.46 -32.70
CA VAL A 498 -14.69 7.33 -33.79
C VAL A 498 -13.81 8.47 -33.24
N VAL A 499 -14.20 9.12 -32.15
CA VAL A 499 -13.36 10.13 -31.48
C VAL A 499 -12.04 9.53 -30.98
N THR A 500 -12.06 8.28 -30.49
CA THR A 500 -10.84 7.59 -30.05
C THR A 500 -9.89 7.32 -31.22
N LEU A 501 -10.42 6.96 -32.39
CA LEU A 501 -9.61 6.72 -33.59
C LEU A 501 -9.06 8.01 -34.20
N ASP A 502 -9.76 9.14 -34.06
CA ASP A 502 -9.32 10.44 -34.56
C ASP A 502 -8.39 11.22 -33.61
N GLY A 503 -8.72 11.25 -32.32
CA GLY A 503 -8.04 12.09 -31.32
C GLY A 503 -7.22 11.33 -30.28
N GLY A 504 -7.44 10.01 -30.18
CA GLY A 504 -6.90 9.17 -29.12
C GLY A 504 -7.84 9.03 -27.91
N VAL A 505 -7.41 8.23 -26.93
CA VAL A 505 -8.22 7.89 -25.74
C VAL A 505 -8.53 9.12 -24.89
N ASP A 506 -7.57 10.02 -24.69
CA ASP A 506 -7.78 11.21 -23.84
C ASP A 506 -8.79 12.20 -24.45
N ASP A 507 -8.80 12.38 -25.77
CA ASP A 507 -9.78 13.23 -26.47
C ASP A 507 -11.20 12.63 -26.35
N ALA A 508 -11.33 11.30 -26.51
CA ALA A 508 -12.61 10.63 -26.34
C ALA A 508 -13.12 10.69 -24.91
N VAL A 509 -12.24 10.58 -23.91
CA VAL A 509 -12.60 10.78 -22.51
C VAL A 509 -12.98 12.24 -22.26
N ALA A 510 -12.25 13.22 -22.78
CA ALA A 510 -12.62 14.64 -22.63
C ALA A 510 -13.99 14.95 -23.25
N CYS A 511 -14.28 14.38 -24.42
CA CYS A 511 -15.58 14.45 -25.07
C CYS A 511 -16.68 13.83 -24.19
N PHE A 512 -16.43 12.64 -23.63
CA PHE A 512 -17.34 12.00 -22.66
C PHE A 512 -17.58 12.89 -21.44
N GLU A 513 -16.53 13.43 -20.84
CA GLU A 513 -16.59 14.27 -19.63
C GLU A 513 -17.45 15.50 -19.90
N ALA A 514 -17.22 16.21 -21.01
CA ALA A 514 -17.98 17.39 -21.39
C ALA A 514 -19.48 17.11 -21.58
N LEU A 515 -19.85 15.98 -22.18
CA LEU A 515 -21.24 15.60 -22.43
C LEU A 515 -21.97 15.06 -21.19
N THR A 516 -21.24 14.56 -20.17
CA THR A 516 -21.84 13.85 -19.02
C THR A 516 -21.64 14.53 -17.68
N GLN A 517 -20.84 15.60 -17.61
CA GLN A 517 -20.51 16.29 -16.36
C GLN A 517 -21.75 16.70 -15.53
N PRO A 518 -22.79 17.35 -16.08
CA PRO A 518 -23.95 17.75 -15.27
C PRO A 518 -24.68 16.56 -14.64
N MET A 519 -24.76 15.45 -15.37
CA MET A 519 -25.37 14.22 -14.88
C MET A 519 -24.52 13.57 -13.78
N MET A 520 -23.19 13.56 -13.94
CA MET A 520 -22.27 13.04 -12.94
C MET A 520 -22.35 13.83 -11.63
N GLU A 521 -22.38 15.16 -11.72
CA GLU A 521 -22.53 16.05 -10.56
C GLU A 521 -23.85 15.81 -9.82
N ALA A 522 -24.96 15.65 -10.55
CA ALA A 522 -26.26 15.33 -9.96
C ALA A 522 -26.27 13.97 -9.24
N LEU A 523 -25.67 12.94 -9.84
CA LEU A 523 -25.58 11.60 -9.24
C LEU A 523 -24.68 11.58 -8.00
N LEU A 524 -23.57 12.32 -8.01
CA LEU A 524 -22.67 12.44 -6.86
C LEU A 524 -23.29 13.25 -5.72
N ALA A 525 -24.12 14.26 -6.03
CA ALA A 525 -24.86 15.04 -5.05
C ALA A 525 -26.02 14.28 -4.40
N THR A 526 -26.42 13.14 -4.99
CA THR A 526 -27.47 12.29 -4.41
C THR A 526 -26.89 11.60 -3.16
N GLU A 527 -27.13 12.21 -1.98
CA GLU A 527 -26.73 11.67 -0.68
C GLU A 527 -27.09 10.18 -0.57
N ASP A 528 -26.23 9.41 0.12
CA ASP A 528 -26.45 7.99 0.46
C ASP A 528 -27.66 7.84 1.40
N ARG A 529 -28.88 8.08 0.90
CA ARG A 529 -30.13 7.75 1.59
C ARG A 529 -30.31 6.24 1.80
N THR A 530 -29.40 5.43 1.26
CA THR A 530 -29.39 3.96 1.32
C THR A 530 -28.45 3.40 2.38
N THR A 531 -27.70 4.19 3.15
CA THR A 531 -27.09 3.68 4.39
C THR A 531 -28.15 3.59 5.48
N THR A 532 -29.13 2.71 5.31
CA THR A 532 -29.78 2.11 6.48
C THR A 532 -28.71 1.29 7.21
N PRO A 533 -28.57 1.44 8.53
CA PRO A 533 -27.58 0.70 9.31
C PRO A 533 -28.05 -0.74 9.48
N HIS A 534 -27.89 -1.57 8.45
CA HIS A 534 -27.93 -3.02 8.60
C HIS A 534 -26.50 -3.55 8.65
N ASP A 535 -25.87 -3.34 9.79
CA ASP A 535 -24.77 -4.17 10.32
C ASP A 535 -24.67 -3.85 11.84
N VAL A 536 -25.45 -4.59 12.63
CA VAL A 536 -25.30 -4.76 14.08
C VAL A 536 -24.42 -5.97 14.31
#